data_AF-A0A834DSQ7-F1
#
_entry.id   AF-A0A834DSQ7-F1
#
_cell.length_a   1.000
_cell.length_b   1.000
_cell.length_c   1.000
_cell.angle_alpha   90.00
_cell.angle_beta   90.00
_cell.angle_gamma   90.00
#
_symmetry.space_group_name_H-M   'P 1'
#
loop_
_entity.id
_entity.type
_entity.pdbx_description
1 polymer ?
#
loop_
_entity_poly.entity_id
_entity_poly.type
_entity_poly.pdbx_seq_one_letter_code
_entity_poly.pdbx_strand_id
1 'polypeptide(L)'
;MSQEMEELTQTRLQKIWIPHSSGSSGLQRRRGSSIPQFTNSPTMVIMVGLPARGKTYISTKLTRYLNWIGTPTKDNMEALHIRKQCALAALKDVHDYLSHEEGHVAVFDATNTTRERRSLILQFAKEHGYKGVCEEMTYEEIQEHYPEEFALRDQDKYRYRYPKGESYEDLVQRLEPVIMELERQENVLVICHQAVMRCLLAYFLDKSSDELPYLKCPLHTVLKLTPVAYGCKMESIYLNVEAVNTHREKPENVDITREPEEALDTVPAHY
;
A
#
# COMPACT_ATOMS: atom_id res chain seq x y z
N MET A 1 -57.37 -6.50 53.49
CA MET A 1 -55.92 -6.37 53.23
C MET A 1 -55.71 -5.02 52.58
N SER A 2 -55.18 -4.05 53.33
CA SER A 2 -54.87 -2.70 52.86
C SER A 2 -53.62 -2.74 51.97
N GLN A 3 -53.73 -2.27 50.73
CA GLN A 3 -52.58 -2.02 49.86
C GLN A 3 -51.87 -0.76 50.38
N GLU A 4 -50.62 -0.89 50.84
CA GLU A 4 -49.76 0.27 51.08
C GLU A 4 -49.48 0.97 49.74
N MET A 5 -49.81 2.27 49.66
CA MET A 5 -49.40 3.11 48.53
C MET A 5 -47.92 3.43 48.69
N GLU A 6 -47.07 2.93 47.78
CA GLU A 6 -45.68 3.35 47.71
C GLU A 6 -45.61 4.84 47.34
N GLU A 7 -45.03 5.66 48.22
CA GLU A 7 -44.83 7.09 48.00
C GLU A 7 -43.79 7.30 46.88
N LEU A 8 -44.13 8.07 45.83
CA LEU A 8 -43.23 8.36 44.71
C LEU A 8 -42.59 9.75 44.91
N THR A 9 -41.29 9.86 44.62
CA THR A 9 -40.56 11.14 44.59
C THR A 9 -40.04 11.44 43.19
N GLN A 10 -40.01 12.71 42.81
CA GLN A 10 -39.60 13.12 41.47
C GLN A 10 -38.11 13.49 41.46
N THR A 11 -37.35 12.86 40.56
CA THR A 11 -35.93 13.18 40.36
C THR A 11 -35.77 14.65 39.91
N ARG A 12 -34.88 15.38 40.58
CA ARG A 12 -34.77 16.85 40.38
C ARG A 12 -34.39 17.26 38.96
N LEU A 13 -33.56 16.46 38.29
CA LEU A 13 -33.01 16.75 36.97
C LEU A 13 -33.86 16.21 35.82
N GLN A 14 -34.24 14.93 35.87
CA GLN A 14 -34.95 14.27 34.76
C GLN A 14 -36.48 14.30 34.93
N LYS A 15 -36.98 14.76 36.07
CA LYS A 15 -38.41 14.86 36.39
C LYS A 15 -39.16 13.53 36.30
N ILE A 16 -38.46 12.41 36.49
CA ILE A 16 -39.02 11.06 36.51
C ILE A 16 -39.45 10.72 37.94
N TRP A 17 -40.65 10.14 38.10
CA TRP A 17 -41.16 9.62 39.37
C TRP A 17 -40.52 8.28 39.69
N ILE A 18 -39.96 8.15 40.90
CA ILE A 18 -39.31 6.93 41.40
C ILE A 18 -39.82 6.60 42.82
N PRO A 19 -39.81 5.33 43.27
CA PRO A 19 -40.21 4.96 44.62
C PRO A 19 -39.33 5.61 45.70
N HIS A 20 -39.96 6.11 46.77
CA HIS A 20 -39.29 6.78 47.88
C HIS A 20 -38.57 5.76 48.78
N SER A 21 -37.30 5.44 48.48
CA SER A 21 -36.51 4.51 49.29
C SER A 21 -36.03 5.16 50.59
N SER A 22 -36.59 4.75 51.73
CA SER A 22 -36.09 5.04 53.07
C SER A 22 -34.90 4.12 53.40
N GLY A 23 -33.72 4.71 53.62
CA GLY A 23 -32.61 4.05 54.31
C GLY A 23 -31.49 3.49 53.43
N SER A 24 -30.28 3.91 53.78
CA SER A 24 -28.96 3.56 53.24
C SER A 24 -28.68 2.07 53.08
N SER A 25 -28.38 1.63 51.86
CA SER A 25 -27.33 0.63 51.58
C SER A 25 -26.90 0.69 50.11
N GLY A 26 -25.60 0.86 49.87
CA GLY A 26 -24.91 0.62 48.60
C GLY A 26 -25.58 1.16 47.33
N LEU A 27 -25.34 2.45 47.00
CA LEU A 27 -25.48 2.94 45.63
C LEU A 27 -24.46 2.23 44.72
N GLN A 28 -24.73 0.97 44.37
CA GLN A 28 -24.31 0.46 43.07
C GLN A 28 -24.98 1.36 42.06
N ARG A 29 -24.18 2.24 41.48
CA ARG A 29 -24.52 3.18 40.42
C ARG A 29 -25.01 2.39 39.21
N ARG A 30 -26.25 1.89 39.26
CA ARG A 30 -27.00 1.46 38.07
C ARG A 30 -27.14 2.73 37.25
N ARG A 31 -26.28 2.87 36.23
CA ARG A 31 -26.38 3.91 35.20
C ARG A 31 -27.66 3.65 34.39
N GLY A 32 -28.80 3.99 34.97
CA GLY A 32 -30.07 4.09 34.26
C GLY A 32 -30.20 5.49 33.69
N SER A 33 -29.42 5.82 32.66
CA SER A 33 -29.90 6.80 31.68
C SER A 33 -30.69 6.00 30.65
N SER A 34 -31.98 6.29 30.55
CA SER A 34 -32.91 5.81 29.53
C SER A 34 -32.41 6.18 28.13
N ILE A 35 -31.48 5.39 27.63
CA ILE A 35 -31.04 5.36 26.24
C ILE A 35 -31.84 4.21 25.61
N PRO A 36 -32.45 4.36 24.41
CA PRO A 36 -33.15 3.26 23.76
C PRO A 36 -32.20 2.09 23.59
N GLN A 37 -32.35 1.04 24.38
CA GLN A 37 -31.61 -0.20 24.20
C GLN A 37 -32.17 -0.87 22.95
N PHE A 38 -31.50 -0.67 21.81
CA PHE A 38 -31.84 -1.39 20.58
C PHE A 38 -31.62 -2.91 20.74
N THR A 39 -30.84 -3.36 21.74
CA THR A 39 -30.63 -4.79 22.06
C THR A 39 -30.55 -5.00 23.58
N ASN A 40 -31.30 -5.99 24.12
CA ASN A 40 -31.27 -6.38 25.53
C ASN A 40 -30.14 -7.36 25.88
N SER A 41 -29.27 -7.69 24.91
CA SER A 41 -28.18 -8.65 25.06
C SER A 41 -26.89 -8.11 24.42
N PRO A 42 -25.69 -8.41 24.98
CA PRO A 42 -24.43 -8.08 24.34
C PRO A 42 -24.38 -8.65 22.92
N THR A 43 -24.08 -7.81 21.93
CA THR A 43 -24.07 -8.18 20.50
C THR A 43 -22.66 -8.03 19.94
N MET A 44 -22.12 -9.11 19.35
CA MET A 44 -20.82 -9.11 18.69
C MET A 44 -21.00 -8.87 17.19
N VAL A 45 -20.36 -7.82 16.66
CA VAL A 45 -20.38 -7.49 15.23
C VAL A 45 -19.11 -8.03 14.57
N ILE A 46 -19.24 -9.06 13.73
CA ILE A 46 -18.12 -9.65 12.99
C ILE A 46 -18.09 -9.06 11.58
N MET A 47 -17.04 -8.30 11.27
CA MET A 47 -16.83 -7.72 9.94
C MET A 47 -16.13 -8.75 9.03
N VAL A 48 -16.77 -9.13 7.92
CA VAL A 48 -16.21 -10.10 6.94
C VAL A 48 -15.97 -9.44 5.59
N GLY A 49 -14.95 -9.88 4.86
CA GLY A 49 -14.65 -9.43 3.49
C GLY A 49 -13.16 -9.38 3.17
N LEU A 50 -12.84 -9.30 1.88
CA LEU A 50 -11.45 -9.25 1.38
C LEU A 50 -10.65 -8.07 1.96
N PRO A 51 -9.32 -8.14 1.99
CA PRO A 51 -8.47 -7.03 2.40
C PRO A 51 -8.81 -5.72 1.66
N ALA A 52 -8.55 -4.56 2.29
CA ALA A 52 -8.86 -3.22 1.77
C ALA A 52 -10.35 -2.88 1.49
N ARG A 53 -11.31 -3.76 1.79
CA ARG A 53 -12.76 -3.50 1.54
C ARG A 53 -13.45 -2.61 2.60
N GLY A 54 -12.73 -1.69 3.22
CA GLY A 54 -13.34 -0.70 4.13
C GLY A 54 -13.87 -1.23 5.48
N LYS A 55 -13.62 -2.51 5.84
CA LYS A 55 -14.06 -3.10 7.11
C LYS A 55 -13.64 -2.30 8.34
N THR A 56 -12.37 -1.88 8.40
CA THR A 56 -11.86 -1.03 9.50
C THR A 56 -12.56 0.32 9.52
N TYR A 57 -12.72 0.97 8.36
CA TYR A 57 -13.42 2.25 8.23
C TYR A 57 -14.87 2.16 8.73
N ILE A 58 -15.61 1.13 8.30
CA ILE A 58 -17.00 0.90 8.73
C ILE A 58 -17.04 0.62 10.23
N SER A 59 -16.15 -0.23 10.75
CA SER A 59 -16.08 -0.53 12.18
C SER A 59 -15.86 0.74 13.01
N THR A 60 -14.90 1.61 12.65
CA THR A 60 -14.66 2.88 13.35
C THR A 60 -15.88 3.80 13.29
N LYS A 61 -16.52 3.94 12.12
CA LYS A 61 -17.70 4.80 11.95
C LYS A 61 -18.91 4.27 12.74
N LEU A 62 -19.10 2.95 12.75
CA LEU A 62 -20.14 2.26 13.52
C LEU A 62 -19.93 2.43 15.02
N THR A 63 -18.71 2.20 15.52
CA THR A 63 -18.39 2.43 16.94
C THR A 63 -18.66 3.87 17.37
N ARG A 64 -18.29 4.87 16.54
CA ARG A 64 -18.57 6.28 16.82
C ARG A 64 -20.07 6.57 16.88
N TYR A 65 -20.84 6.05 15.94
CA TYR A 65 -22.29 6.22 15.89
C TYR A 65 -22.99 5.57 17.09
N LEU A 66 -22.64 4.32 17.41
CA LEU A 66 -23.24 3.59 18.55
C LEU A 66 -22.95 4.31 19.87
N ASN A 67 -21.73 4.79 20.08
CA ASN A 67 -21.41 5.60 21.26
C ASN A 67 -22.20 6.92 21.30
N TRP A 68 -22.40 7.60 20.16
CA TRP A 68 -23.17 8.85 20.08
C TRP A 68 -24.64 8.67 20.48
N ILE A 69 -25.27 7.58 20.05
CA ILE A 69 -26.65 7.24 20.47
C ILE A 69 -26.71 6.64 21.89
N GLY A 70 -25.57 6.55 22.59
CA GLY A 70 -25.49 6.10 23.98
C GLY A 70 -25.32 4.59 24.17
N THR A 71 -25.03 3.83 23.13
CA THR A 71 -24.71 2.40 23.22
C THR A 71 -23.20 2.20 23.40
N PRO A 72 -22.72 1.79 24.58
CA PRO A 72 -21.28 1.66 24.84
C PRO A 72 -20.65 0.62 23.92
N THR A 73 -19.74 1.06 23.04
CA THR A 73 -19.09 0.20 22.05
C THR A 73 -17.58 0.49 22.06
N LYS A 74 -16.75 -0.55 22.18
CA LYS A 74 -15.28 -0.43 22.10
C LYS A 74 -14.83 -0.55 20.64
N ASP A 75 -13.80 0.19 20.26
CA ASP A 75 -13.15 0.00 18.96
C ASP A 75 -12.19 -1.22 18.99
N ASN A 76 -11.67 -1.59 17.83
CA ASN A 76 -10.74 -2.71 17.68
C ASN A 76 -9.26 -2.27 17.62
N MET A 77 -8.93 -1.14 18.28
CA MET A 77 -7.58 -0.57 18.23
C MET A 77 -6.54 -1.49 18.87
N GLU A 78 -6.94 -2.23 19.89
CA GLU A 78 -6.09 -3.23 20.57
C GLU A 78 -5.68 -4.36 19.61
N ALA A 79 -6.61 -4.93 18.84
CA ALA A 79 -6.24 -5.95 17.84
C ALA A 79 -5.51 -5.37 16.63
N LEU A 80 -5.69 -4.08 16.31
CA LEU A 80 -4.85 -3.39 15.32
C LEU A 80 -3.40 -3.30 15.82
N HIS A 81 -3.21 -2.96 17.10
CA HIS A 81 -1.89 -2.92 17.73
C HIS A 81 -1.24 -4.31 17.75
N ILE A 82 -1.97 -5.35 18.18
CA ILE A 82 -1.48 -6.73 18.18
C ILE A 82 -1.06 -7.17 16.77
N ARG A 83 -1.90 -6.90 15.74
CA ARG A 83 -1.54 -7.20 14.34
C ARG A 83 -0.33 -6.42 13.83
N LYS A 84 -0.01 -5.25 14.41
CA LYS A 84 1.23 -4.52 14.12
C LYS A 84 2.42 -5.23 14.77
N GLN A 85 2.30 -5.63 16.03
CA GLN A 85 3.34 -6.37 16.75
C GLN A 85 3.63 -7.73 16.09
N CYS A 86 2.60 -8.50 15.72
CA CYS A 86 2.78 -9.77 15.01
C CYS A 86 3.55 -9.61 13.70
N ALA A 87 3.29 -8.52 12.97
CA ALA A 87 4.00 -8.25 11.72
C ALA A 87 5.45 -7.85 11.94
N LEU A 88 5.75 -7.10 12.99
CA LEU A 88 7.13 -6.78 13.37
C LEU A 88 7.90 -8.03 13.80
N ALA A 89 7.26 -8.90 14.59
CA ALA A 89 7.84 -10.18 14.99
C ALA A 89 8.12 -11.05 13.76
N ALA A 90 7.16 -11.21 12.85
CA ALA A 90 7.35 -11.98 11.63
C ALA A 90 8.41 -11.38 10.69
N LEU A 91 8.54 -10.04 10.62
CA LEU A 91 9.63 -9.40 9.87
C LEU A 91 11.00 -9.72 10.50
N LYS A 92 11.08 -9.73 11.84
CA LYS A 92 12.29 -10.16 12.54
C LYS A 92 12.64 -11.61 12.22
N ASP A 93 11.67 -12.51 12.24
CA ASP A 93 11.87 -13.93 11.90
C ASP A 93 12.34 -14.07 10.43
N VAL A 94 11.78 -13.27 9.52
CA VAL A 94 12.26 -13.18 8.13
C VAL A 94 13.72 -12.73 8.08
N HIS A 95 14.12 -11.75 8.89
CA HIS A 95 15.52 -11.33 8.94
C HIS A 95 16.43 -12.42 9.46
N ASP A 96 16.05 -13.07 10.56
CA ASP A 96 16.83 -14.15 11.14
C ASP A 96 17.03 -15.28 10.11
N TYR A 97 15.97 -15.65 9.38
CA TYR A 97 16.02 -16.64 8.30
C TYR A 97 16.97 -16.22 7.15
N LEU A 98 16.84 -14.98 6.65
CA LEU A 98 17.64 -14.49 5.52
C LEU A 98 19.11 -14.21 5.88
N SER A 99 19.41 -13.94 7.15
CA SER A 99 20.74 -13.53 7.59
C SER A 99 21.53 -14.62 8.29
N HIS A 100 20.88 -15.59 8.93
CA HIS A 100 21.55 -16.59 9.78
C HIS A 100 21.25 -18.04 9.40
N GLU A 101 20.18 -18.33 8.66
CA GLU A 101 19.71 -19.69 8.39
C GLU A 101 19.90 -20.15 6.93
N GLU A 102 20.86 -19.55 6.20
CA GLU A 102 21.08 -19.77 4.76
C GLU A 102 19.83 -19.56 3.88
N GLY A 103 18.83 -18.82 4.39
CA GLY A 103 17.61 -18.49 3.68
C GLY A 103 17.87 -17.49 2.55
N HIS A 104 17.40 -17.80 1.35
CA HIS A 104 17.58 -16.91 0.18
C HIS A 104 16.31 -16.12 -0.17
N VAL A 105 15.14 -16.68 0.11
CA VAL A 105 13.84 -16.09 -0.25
C VAL A 105 12.86 -16.27 0.91
N ALA A 106 12.26 -15.18 1.37
CA ALA A 106 11.25 -15.20 2.42
C ALA A 106 9.92 -14.65 1.91
N VAL A 107 8.85 -15.42 2.09
CA VAL A 107 7.49 -15.01 1.71
C VAL A 107 6.79 -14.42 2.94
N PHE A 108 6.60 -13.10 2.94
CA PHE A 108 5.87 -12.41 4.00
C PHE A 108 4.36 -12.40 3.71
N ASP A 109 3.68 -13.53 3.95
CA ASP A 109 2.24 -13.67 3.72
C ASP A 109 1.42 -12.89 4.76
N ALA A 110 0.85 -11.78 4.32
CA ALA A 110 -0.08 -10.99 5.09
C ALA A 110 -0.95 -10.13 4.16
N THR A 111 -2.07 -9.65 4.69
CA THR A 111 -2.99 -8.81 3.89
C THR A 111 -2.35 -7.53 3.32
N ASN A 112 -1.35 -6.94 3.99
CA ASN A 112 -0.51 -5.81 3.52
C ASN A 112 -1.24 -4.67 2.79
N THR A 113 -2.49 -4.38 3.17
CA THR A 113 -3.37 -3.52 2.38
C THR A 113 -3.23 -2.03 2.64
N THR A 114 -2.76 -1.62 3.81
CA THR A 114 -2.57 -0.20 4.11
C THR A 114 -1.23 0.31 3.61
N ARG A 115 -1.17 1.58 3.17
CA ARG A 115 0.09 2.24 2.77
C ARG A 115 1.10 2.23 3.91
N GLU A 116 0.66 2.59 5.12
CA GLU A 116 1.49 2.59 6.33
C GLU A 116 2.16 1.23 6.59
N ARG A 117 1.43 0.12 6.37
CA ARG A 117 1.99 -1.23 6.53
C ARG A 117 3.08 -1.50 5.50
N ARG A 118 2.84 -1.15 4.23
CA ARG A 118 3.84 -1.33 3.17
C ARG A 118 5.06 -0.45 3.36
N SER A 119 4.89 0.81 3.79
CA SER A 119 6.00 1.69 4.13
C SER A 119 6.88 1.11 5.24
N LEU A 120 6.28 0.52 6.28
CA LEU A 120 7.02 -0.16 7.35
C LEU A 120 7.83 -1.37 6.83
N ILE A 121 7.24 -2.20 5.96
CA ILE A 121 7.93 -3.34 5.35
C ILE A 121 9.10 -2.89 4.47
N LEU A 122 8.89 -1.85 3.65
CA LEU A 122 9.94 -1.29 2.79
C LEU A 122 11.08 -0.67 3.60
N GLN A 123 10.76 0.05 4.68
CA GLN A 123 11.77 0.60 5.58
C GLN A 123 12.59 -0.52 6.24
N PHE A 124 11.92 -1.57 6.73
CA PHE A 124 12.60 -2.74 7.30
C PHE A 124 13.53 -3.40 6.28
N ALA A 125 13.07 -3.60 5.04
CA ALA A 125 13.90 -4.16 3.97
C ALA A 125 15.12 -3.29 3.65
N LYS A 126 14.94 -1.96 3.65
CA LYS A 126 16.05 -0.99 3.48
C LYS A 126 17.08 -1.11 4.61
N GLU A 127 16.63 -1.11 5.86
CA GLU A 127 17.51 -1.15 7.05
C GLU A 127 18.36 -2.44 7.12
N HIS A 128 17.87 -3.54 6.57
CA HIS A 128 18.55 -4.84 6.59
C HIS A 128 19.22 -5.20 5.24
N GLY A 129 19.29 -4.25 4.29
CA GLY A 129 20.02 -4.45 3.03
C GLY A 129 19.37 -5.43 2.06
N TYR A 130 18.05 -5.62 2.13
CA TYR A 130 17.27 -6.44 1.17
C TYR A 130 16.96 -5.69 -0.13
N LYS A 131 17.85 -4.77 -0.48
CA LYS A 131 17.79 -3.93 -1.66
C LYS A 131 18.58 -4.57 -2.80
N GLY A 132 18.22 -4.24 -4.03
CA GLY A 132 19.05 -4.58 -5.19
C GLY A 132 20.43 -3.95 -5.03
N VAL A 133 21.48 -4.64 -5.46
CA VAL A 133 22.87 -4.20 -5.22
C VAL A 133 23.17 -2.81 -5.82
N CYS A 134 22.45 -2.42 -6.88
CA CYS A 134 22.58 -1.13 -7.55
C CYS A 134 21.54 -0.08 -7.10
N GLU A 135 20.80 -0.32 -6.03
CA GLU A 135 19.82 0.66 -5.55
C GLU A 135 20.51 1.90 -4.97
N GLU A 136 20.03 3.10 -5.30
CA GLU A 136 20.60 4.41 -4.89
C GLU A 136 21.93 4.79 -5.57
N MET A 137 22.38 4.04 -6.58
CA MET A 137 23.56 4.38 -7.38
C MET A 137 23.22 5.22 -8.63
N THR A 138 24.15 6.07 -9.07
CA THR A 138 24.14 6.69 -10.41
C THR A 138 24.56 5.68 -11.48
N TYR A 139 24.38 6.02 -12.76
CA TYR A 139 24.85 5.14 -13.83
C TYR A 139 26.38 5.08 -13.89
N GLU A 140 27.04 6.17 -13.53
CA GLU A 140 28.49 6.30 -13.39
C GLU A 140 29.01 5.36 -12.30
N GLU A 141 28.39 5.36 -11.11
CA GLU A 141 28.76 4.46 -10.01
C GLU A 141 28.53 3.00 -10.37
N ILE A 142 27.46 2.69 -11.11
CA ILE A 142 27.22 1.32 -11.61
C ILE A 142 28.29 0.92 -12.62
N GLN A 143 28.68 1.79 -13.55
CA GLN A 143 29.77 1.51 -14.50
C GLN A 143 31.12 1.34 -13.78
N GLU A 144 31.39 2.11 -12.74
CA GLU A 144 32.63 2.02 -11.96
C GLU A 144 32.70 0.71 -11.15
N HIS A 145 31.63 0.36 -10.43
CA HIS A 145 31.63 -0.77 -9.51
C HIS A 145 31.21 -2.11 -10.15
N TYR A 146 30.38 -2.07 -11.18
CA TYR A 146 29.78 -3.25 -11.83
C TYR A 146 29.74 -3.10 -13.37
N PRO A 147 30.89 -2.91 -14.04
CA PRO A 147 30.95 -2.67 -15.49
C PRO A 147 30.35 -3.81 -16.31
N GLU A 148 30.62 -5.07 -15.92
CA GLU A 148 30.08 -6.24 -16.61
C GLU A 148 28.55 -6.30 -16.51
N GLU A 149 27.99 -6.06 -15.33
CA GLU A 149 26.55 -6.01 -15.10
C GLU A 149 25.88 -4.89 -15.91
N PHE A 150 26.55 -3.74 -16.02
CA PHE A 150 26.03 -2.62 -16.80
C PHE A 150 25.97 -2.94 -18.30
N ALA A 151 26.99 -3.60 -18.84
CA ALA A 151 27.01 -4.07 -20.22
C ALA A 151 25.98 -5.18 -20.47
N LEU A 152 25.90 -6.20 -19.61
CA LEU A 152 24.91 -7.29 -19.71
C LEU A 152 23.48 -6.75 -19.71
N ARG A 153 23.21 -5.73 -18.89
CA ARG A 153 21.92 -5.05 -18.90
C ARG A 153 21.63 -4.31 -20.19
N ASP A 154 22.63 -3.68 -20.82
CA ASP A 154 22.42 -2.99 -22.08
C ASP A 154 22.23 -3.98 -23.26
N GLN A 155 22.78 -5.20 -23.16
CA GLN A 155 22.60 -6.26 -24.15
C GLN A 155 21.14 -6.75 -24.20
N ASP A 156 20.58 -7.19 -23.06
CA ASP A 156 19.18 -7.61 -22.91
C ASP A 156 18.51 -6.93 -21.72
N LYS A 157 18.11 -5.68 -21.91
CA LYS A 157 17.49 -4.87 -20.85
C LYS A 157 16.14 -5.40 -20.37
N TYR A 158 15.45 -6.22 -21.18
CA TYR A 158 14.14 -6.75 -20.81
C TYR A 158 14.27 -7.89 -19.81
N ARG A 159 15.17 -8.85 -20.08
CA ARG A 159 15.35 -10.06 -19.26
C ARG A 159 16.41 -9.89 -18.17
N TYR A 160 17.35 -8.97 -18.34
CA TYR A 160 18.40 -8.75 -17.35
C TYR A 160 17.80 -8.44 -15.98
N ARG A 161 18.23 -9.22 -14.97
CA ARG A 161 17.82 -9.08 -13.58
C ARG A 161 19.02 -8.55 -12.80
N TYR A 162 18.87 -7.39 -12.18
CA TYR A 162 19.90 -6.89 -11.26
C TYR A 162 20.17 -7.90 -10.15
N PRO A 163 21.41 -8.01 -9.63
CA PRO A 163 21.69 -8.83 -8.46
C PRO A 163 20.77 -8.45 -7.29
N LYS A 164 19.99 -9.42 -6.80
CA LYS A 164 18.94 -9.23 -5.78
C LYS A 164 17.81 -8.26 -6.18
N GLY A 165 17.62 -8.01 -7.47
CA GLY A 165 16.60 -7.12 -8.03
C GLY A 165 15.62 -7.81 -8.98
N GLU A 166 14.90 -7.00 -9.75
CA GLU A 166 13.89 -7.42 -10.74
C GLU A 166 14.38 -7.11 -12.17
N SER A 167 13.90 -7.89 -13.15
CA SER A 167 13.94 -7.54 -14.58
C SER A 167 12.64 -6.84 -15.03
N TYR A 168 12.56 -6.38 -16.27
CA TYR A 168 11.28 -5.92 -16.83
C TYR A 168 10.29 -7.09 -17.02
N GLU A 169 10.78 -8.30 -17.28
CA GLU A 169 9.97 -9.52 -17.34
C GLU A 169 9.28 -9.80 -15.99
N ASP A 170 10.02 -9.72 -14.87
CA ASP A 170 9.46 -9.85 -13.52
C ASP A 170 8.41 -8.76 -13.25
N LEU A 171 8.70 -7.53 -13.70
CA LEU A 171 7.80 -6.39 -13.54
C LEU A 171 6.49 -6.56 -14.32
N VAL A 172 6.53 -7.14 -15.53
CA VAL A 172 5.33 -7.46 -16.31
C VAL A 172 4.45 -8.46 -15.56
N GLN A 173 5.02 -9.55 -15.04
CA GLN A 173 4.27 -10.53 -14.25
C GLN A 173 3.62 -9.90 -13.02
N ARG A 174 4.35 -9.01 -12.32
CA ARG A 174 3.83 -8.29 -11.15
C ARG A 174 2.71 -7.30 -11.49
N LEU A 175 2.67 -6.78 -12.72
CA LEU A 175 1.67 -5.81 -13.17
C LEU A 175 0.43 -6.45 -13.80
N GLU A 176 0.42 -7.76 -14.06
CA GLU A 176 -0.75 -8.46 -14.62
C GLU A 176 -2.04 -8.20 -13.82
N PRO A 177 -2.07 -8.30 -12.47
CA PRO A 177 -3.29 -8.00 -11.71
C PRO A 177 -3.71 -6.52 -11.78
N VAL A 178 -2.74 -5.61 -11.98
CA VAL A 178 -3.02 -4.18 -12.14
C VAL A 178 -3.69 -3.93 -13.49
N ILE A 179 -3.17 -4.53 -14.56
CA ILE A 179 -3.74 -4.44 -15.91
C ILE A 179 -5.17 -4.97 -15.92
N MET A 180 -5.42 -6.15 -15.34
CA MET A 180 -6.77 -6.72 -15.25
C MET A 180 -7.76 -5.79 -14.54
N GLU A 181 -7.32 -5.09 -13.48
CA GLU A 181 -8.17 -4.14 -12.78
C GLU A 181 -8.34 -2.83 -13.57
N LEU A 182 -7.34 -2.38 -14.33
CA LEU A 182 -7.45 -1.21 -15.21
C LEU A 182 -8.48 -1.45 -16.32
N GLU A 183 -8.47 -2.61 -16.96
CA GLU A 183 -9.46 -3.03 -17.97
C GLU A 183 -10.90 -3.03 -17.44
N ARG A 184 -11.07 -3.20 -16.12
CA ARG A 184 -12.38 -3.23 -15.47
C ARG A 184 -12.91 -1.85 -15.10
N GLN A 185 -12.09 -0.81 -15.23
CA GLN A 185 -12.38 0.54 -14.75
C GLN A 185 -12.56 1.48 -15.94
N GLU A 186 -13.30 2.58 -15.71
CA GLU A 186 -13.49 3.62 -16.72
C GLU A 186 -12.36 4.67 -16.61
N ASN A 187 -12.60 5.79 -15.94
CA ASN A 187 -11.62 6.85 -15.79
C ASN A 187 -10.67 6.54 -14.62
N VAL A 188 -9.40 6.24 -14.93
CA VAL A 188 -8.36 5.97 -13.95
C VAL A 188 -7.16 6.88 -14.16
N LEU A 189 -6.61 7.40 -13.06
CA LEU A 189 -5.30 8.07 -13.02
C LEU A 189 -4.31 7.16 -12.30
N VAL A 190 -3.23 6.76 -13.00
CA VAL A 190 -2.14 5.98 -12.43
C VAL A 190 -0.92 6.88 -12.27
N ILE A 191 -0.48 7.08 -11.02
CA ILE A 191 0.78 7.76 -10.70
C ILE A 191 1.78 6.68 -10.30
N CYS A 192 2.85 6.52 -11.08
CA CYS A 192 3.83 5.44 -10.91
C CYS A 192 5.25 5.89 -11.33
N HIS A 193 6.18 4.94 -11.40
CA HIS A 193 7.59 5.17 -11.74
C HIS A 193 7.87 4.80 -13.21
N GLN A 194 9.00 5.27 -13.75
CA GLN A 194 9.37 5.11 -15.17
C GLN A 194 9.28 3.66 -15.68
N ALA A 195 9.89 2.69 -15.01
CA ALA A 195 9.86 1.29 -15.45
C ALA A 195 8.43 0.69 -15.43
N VAL A 196 7.64 1.01 -14.40
CA VAL A 196 6.24 0.58 -14.28
C VAL A 196 5.41 1.19 -15.41
N MET A 197 5.58 2.49 -15.67
CA MET A 197 4.87 3.21 -16.71
C MET A 197 5.18 2.64 -18.09
N ARG A 198 6.45 2.29 -18.37
CA ARG A 198 6.85 1.60 -19.60
C ARG A 198 6.12 0.27 -19.80
N CYS A 199 6.03 -0.58 -18.77
CA CYS A 199 5.28 -1.83 -18.87
C CYS A 199 3.79 -1.59 -19.18
N LEU A 200 3.16 -0.62 -18.49
CA LEU A 200 1.75 -0.29 -18.72
C LEU A 200 1.53 0.25 -20.15
N LEU A 201 2.39 1.16 -20.61
CA LEU A 201 2.32 1.69 -21.98
C LEU A 201 2.55 0.60 -23.02
N ALA A 202 3.49 -0.32 -22.78
CA ALA A 202 3.75 -1.41 -23.71
C ALA A 202 2.54 -2.30 -23.90
N TYR A 203 1.78 -2.57 -22.83
CA TYR A 203 0.50 -3.28 -22.92
C TYR A 203 -0.53 -2.51 -23.78
N PHE A 204 -0.80 -1.24 -23.46
CA PHE A 204 -1.85 -0.47 -24.16
C PHE A 204 -1.49 -0.07 -25.60
N LEU A 205 -0.20 0.01 -25.92
CA LEU A 205 0.31 0.43 -27.23
C LEU A 205 0.86 -0.75 -28.06
N ASP A 206 0.65 -1.99 -27.61
CA ASP A 206 1.09 -3.22 -28.26
C ASP A 206 2.58 -3.20 -28.63
N LYS A 207 3.43 -2.91 -27.64
CA LYS A 207 4.88 -2.82 -27.80
C LYS A 207 5.57 -4.12 -27.44
N SER A 208 6.57 -4.47 -28.25
CA SER A 208 7.38 -5.67 -28.06
C SER A 208 8.21 -5.61 -26.77
N SER A 209 8.68 -6.77 -26.30
CA SER A 209 9.60 -6.89 -25.17
C SER A 209 10.89 -6.07 -25.38
N ASP A 210 11.31 -5.91 -26.63
CA ASP A 210 12.56 -5.24 -26.98
C ASP A 210 12.39 -3.71 -26.97
N GLU A 211 11.21 -3.21 -27.35
CA GLU A 211 10.88 -1.77 -27.29
C GLU A 211 10.53 -1.31 -25.87
N LEU A 212 9.88 -2.16 -25.07
CA LEU A 212 9.29 -1.82 -23.77
C LEU A 212 10.28 -1.09 -22.82
N PRO A 213 11.52 -1.58 -22.58
CA PRO A 213 12.47 -0.94 -21.67
C PRO A 213 12.94 0.45 -22.13
N TYR A 214 12.63 0.85 -23.36
CA TYR A 214 13.07 2.09 -24.00
C TYR A 214 11.91 3.03 -24.34
N LEU A 215 10.68 2.75 -23.93
CA LEU A 215 9.57 3.69 -24.10
C LEU A 215 9.81 4.99 -23.33
N LYS A 216 9.51 6.13 -23.97
CA LYS A 216 9.72 7.47 -23.38
C LYS A 216 8.59 7.81 -22.41
N CYS A 217 8.93 7.97 -21.13
CA CYS A 217 8.02 8.37 -20.06
C CYS A 217 8.58 9.59 -19.33
N PRO A 218 8.57 10.79 -19.96
CA PRO A 218 9.18 11.98 -19.39
C PRO A 218 8.48 12.43 -18.09
N LEU A 219 9.26 13.01 -17.17
CA LEU A 219 8.71 13.61 -15.96
C LEU A 219 7.77 14.77 -16.28
N HIS A 220 6.89 15.09 -15.32
CA HIS A 220 5.92 16.19 -15.39
C HIS A 220 5.04 16.19 -16.66
N THR A 221 4.82 15.01 -17.24
CA THR A 221 4.04 14.81 -18.45
C THR A 221 2.96 13.78 -18.18
N VAL A 222 1.71 14.12 -18.47
CA VAL A 222 0.59 13.19 -18.41
C VAL A 222 0.47 12.51 -19.77
N LEU A 223 0.47 11.18 -19.79
CA LEU A 223 0.15 10.40 -20.98
C LEU A 223 -1.31 9.96 -20.90
N LYS A 224 -2.16 10.59 -21.71
CA LYS A 224 -3.58 10.29 -21.81
C LYS A 224 -3.78 9.21 -22.87
N LEU A 225 -4.28 8.05 -22.44
CA LEU A 225 -4.64 6.95 -23.32
C LEU A 225 -6.15 6.98 -23.56
N THR A 226 -6.56 6.90 -24.83
CA THR A 226 -7.98 6.85 -25.23
C THR A 226 -8.20 5.58 -26.05
N PRO A 227 -9.02 4.63 -25.58
CA PRO A 227 -9.35 3.43 -26.34
C PRO A 227 -9.98 3.77 -27.69
N VAL A 228 -9.53 3.08 -28.74
CA VAL A 228 -10.06 3.11 -30.10
C VAL A 228 -10.25 1.67 -30.59
N ALA A 229 -10.95 1.46 -31.71
CA ALA A 229 -11.40 0.13 -32.14
C ALA A 229 -10.32 -0.98 -32.17
N TYR A 230 -9.05 -0.64 -32.42
CA TYR A 230 -7.93 -1.59 -32.52
C TYR A 230 -6.71 -1.16 -31.69
N GLY A 231 -6.90 -0.45 -30.57
CA GLY A 231 -5.78 -0.08 -29.69
C GLY A 231 -6.07 1.15 -28.84
N CYS A 232 -5.01 1.86 -28.45
CA CYS A 232 -5.13 3.12 -27.70
C CYS A 232 -4.45 4.27 -28.43
N LYS A 233 -5.15 5.40 -28.53
CA LYS A 233 -4.55 6.68 -28.93
C LYS A 233 -3.88 7.30 -27.72
N MET A 234 -2.61 7.69 -27.85
CA MET A 234 -1.85 8.38 -26.81
C MET A 234 -1.73 9.88 -27.10
N GLU A 235 -1.99 10.70 -26.10
CA GLU A 235 -1.77 12.16 -26.11
C GLU A 235 -0.86 12.52 -24.94
N SER A 236 0.20 13.29 -25.21
CA SER A 236 1.14 13.76 -24.18
C SER A 236 0.82 15.19 -23.78
N ILE A 237 0.66 15.43 -22.48
CA ILE A 237 0.33 16.74 -21.92
C ILE A 237 1.43 17.13 -20.93
N TYR A 238 2.34 17.99 -21.35
CA TYR A 238 3.38 18.53 -20.48
C TYR A 238 2.79 19.59 -19.55
N LEU A 239 3.09 19.49 -18.25
CA LEU A 239 2.50 20.34 -17.22
C LEU A 239 3.23 21.67 -17.00
N ASN A 240 4.19 22.00 -17.87
CA ASN A 240 4.97 23.24 -17.80
C ASN A 240 5.73 23.42 -16.47
N VAL A 241 6.29 22.32 -15.96
CA VAL A 241 7.18 22.31 -14.80
C VAL A 241 8.47 21.62 -15.21
N GLU A 242 9.60 22.32 -15.10
CA GLU A 242 10.91 21.78 -15.46
C GLU A 242 11.27 20.56 -14.58
N ALA A 243 11.98 19.61 -15.17
CA ALA A 243 12.50 18.42 -14.50
C ALA A 243 13.75 17.91 -15.23
N VAL A 244 14.57 17.14 -14.52
CA VAL A 244 15.67 16.39 -15.13
C VAL A 244 15.15 15.37 -16.14
N ASN A 245 15.98 15.05 -17.13
CA ASN A 245 15.71 13.94 -18.04
C ASN A 245 16.25 12.65 -17.43
N THR A 246 15.42 11.61 -17.35
CA THR A 246 15.80 10.28 -16.84
C THR A 246 15.77 9.20 -17.93
N HIS A 247 15.53 9.60 -19.18
CA HIS A 247 15.54 8.71 -20.33
C HIS A 247 16.97 8.52 -20.83
N ARG A 248 17.42 7.27 -20.82
CA ARG A 248 18.67 6.80 -21.44
C ARG A 248 18.34 5.89 -22.61
N GLU A 249 18.82 6.27 -23.79
CA GLU A 249 18.72 5.46 -25.02
C GLU A 249 19.60 4.19 -24.90
N LYS A 250 19.47 3.27 -25.85
CA LYS A 250 20.37 2.10 -25.94
C LYS A 250 21.72 2.59 -26.49
N PRO A 251 22.86 2.35 -25.81
CA PRO A 251 24.17 2.64 -26.38
C PRO A 251 24.42 1.80 -27.64
N GLU A 252 25.27 2.30 -28.53
CA GLU A 252 25.67 1.55 -29.71
C GLU A 252 26.57 0.36 -29.34
N ASN A 253 27.56 0.59 -28.47
CA ASN A 253 28.44 -0.44 -27.95
C ASN A 253 27.92 -0.97 -26.61
N VAL A 254 27.58 -2.25 -26.57
CA VAL A 254 27.07 -2.95 -25.37
C VAL A 254 27.96 -4.13 -24.97
N ASP A 255 29.16 -4.25 -25.55
CA ASP A 255 30.10 -5.30 -25.20
C ASP A 255 30.60 -5.14 -23.76
N ILE A 256 30.92 -6.25 -23.10
CA ILE A 256 31.44 -6.26 -21.72
C ILE A 256 32.80 -5.55 -21.64
N THR A 257 33.56 -5.55 -22.73
CA THR A 257 34.89 -4.95 -22.85
C THR A 257 34.88 -3.49 -23.29
N ARG A 258 33.71 -2.87 -23.46
CA ARG A 258 33.58 -1.46 -23.87
C ARG A 258 34.20 -0.51 -22.85
N GLU A 259 34.68 0.64 -23.34
CA GLU A 259 35.23 1.66 -22.47
C GLU A 259 34.12 2.39 -21.68
N PRO A 260 34.39 2.93 -20.48
CA PRO A 260 33.39 3.64 -19.68
C PRO A 260 32.72 4.81 -20.42
N GLU A 261 33.45 5.51 -21.28
CA GLU A 261 32.92 6.62 -22.08
C GLU A 261 31.84 6.16 -23.06
N GLU A 262 32.04 4.99 -23.70
CA GLU A 262 31.06 4.37 -24.61
C GLU A 262 29.84 3.85 -23.85
N ALA A 263 30.02 3.43 -22.58
CA ALA A 263 28.92 2.95 -21.74
C ALA A 263 28.03 4.11 -21.22
N LEU A 264 28.60 5.28 -21.01
CA LEU A 264 27.95 6.42 -20.35
C LEU A 264 27.47 7.50 -21.34
N ASP A 265 27.79 7.38 -22.63
CA ASP A 265 27.47 8.32 -23.70
C ASP A 265 25.97 8.73 -23.80
N THR A 266 25.09 7.82 -23.43
CA THR A 266 23.62 7.96 -23.50
C THR A 266 23.00 8.30 -22.15
N VAL A 267 23.81 8.44 -21.09
CA VAL A 267 23.34 8.86 -19.76
C VAL A 267 22.93 10.33 -19.83
N PRO A 268 21.69 10.68 -19.42
CA PRO A 268 21.26 12.07 -19.42
C PRO A 268 21.94 12.86 -18.30
N ALA A 269 22.09 14.17 -18.53
CA ALA A 269 22.61 15.09 -17.54
C ALA A 269 21.79 15.06 -16.23
N HIS A 270 22.49 15.03 -15.11
CA HIS A 270 21.94 15.06 -13.76
C HIS A 270 22.82 15.97 -12.87
N TYR A 271 22.26 16.45 -11.76
CA TYR A 271 22.87 17.42 -10.83
C TYR A 271 23.11 16.82 -9.46
#